data_AF-A0A395M187-F1
#
_entry.id   AF-A0A395M187-F1
#
_cell.length_a   1.000
_cell.length_b   1.000
_cell.length_c   1.000
_cell.angle_alpha   90.00
_cell.angle_beta   90.00
_cell.angle_gamma   90.00
#
_symmetry.space_group_name_H-M   'P 1'
#
loop_
_entity.id
_entity.type
_entity.pdbx_description
1 polymer ?
#
loop_
_entity_poly.entity_id
_entity_poly.type
_entity_poly.pdbx_seq_one_letter_code
_entity_poly.pdbx_strand_id
1 'polypeptide(L)'
;MFLGFFVVDLAKMFVKPVADLYYKHFGAMLRPHELDTTQRNFNGATYVTLAAVLVVWLFPKVIAIAAFAILILADTAAALVGRKIGKIKIGAKTLEGSIAFFLFALLVVFVTPRLNPAVGLAIAISATAAELYPIRLGNWNVDDNLSIPLIGATAGLICYMLFIPHELASLN
;
A
#
# COMPACT_ATOMS: atom_id res chain seq x y z
N MET A 1 -13.21 -11.20 5.71
CA MET A 1 -12.97 -9.76 5.95
C MET A 1 -13.12 -8.94 4.68
N PHE A 2 -12.31 -9.16 3.62
CA PHE A 2 -12.41 -8.42 2.35
C PHE A 2 -13.83 -8.36 1.76
N LEU A 3 -14.51 -9.51 1.61
CA LEU A 3 -15.88 -9.55 1.07
C LEU A 3 -16.87 -8.65 1.84
N GLY A 4 -16.72 -8.55 3.17
CA GLY A 4 -17.56 -7.69 3.98
C GLY A 4 -17.34 -6.20 3.69
N PHE A 5 -16.07 -5.76 3.68
CA PHE A 5 -15.71 -4.40 3.30
C PHE A 5 -16.15 -4.10 1.86
N PHE A 6 -15.84 -4.98 0.92
CA PHE A 6 -16.18 -4.83 -0.49
C PHE A 6 -17.69 -4.71 -0.70
N VAL A 7 -18.51 -5.58 -0.09
CA VAL A 7 -19.97 -5.54 -0.25
C VAL A 7 -20.55 -4.26 0.34
N VAL A 8 -20.11 -3.83 1.52
CA VAL A 8 -20.60 -2.58 2.15
C VAL A 8 -20.19 -1.37 1.31
N ASP A 9 -18.95 -1.35 0.85
CA ASP A 9 -18.37 -0.24 0.07
C ASP A 9 -18.94 -0.18 -1.35
N LEU A 10 -19.36 -1.31 -1.91
CA LEU A 10 -20.13 -1.37 -3.16
C LEU A 10 -21.58 -0.93 -2.92
N ALA A 11 -22.23 -1.44 -1.88
CA ALA A 11 -23.63 -1.14 -1.57
C ALA A 11 -23.86 0.37 -1.33
N LYS A 12 -22.92 1.07 -0.69
CA LYS A 12 -22.99 2.52 -0.49
C LYS A 12 -23.07 3.29 -1.81
N MET A 13 -22.55 2.75 -2.91
CA MET A 13 -22.54 3.41 -4.22
C MET A 13 -23.90 3.36 -4.94
N PHE A 14 -24.80 2.46 -4.50
CA PHE A 14 -26.10 2.23 -5.14
C PHE A 14 -27.29 2.47 -4.22
N VAL A 15 -27.10 2.39 -2.90
CA VAL A 15 -28.18 2.43 -1.91
C VAL A 15 -27.99 3.62 -0.97
N LYS A 16 -28.80 4.68 -1.15
CA LYS A 16 -28.70 5.93 -0.38
C LYS A 16 -28.78 5.75 1.15
N PRO A 17 -29.71 4.94 1.71
CA PRO A 17 -29.71 4.69 3.15
C PRO A 17 -28.41 4.07 3.68
N VAL A 18 -27.77 3.20 2.88
CA VAL A 18 -26.49 2.58 3.23
C VAL A 18 -25.38 3.62 3.18
N ALA A 19 -25.39 4.49 2.17
CA ALA A 19 -24.46 5.61 2.07
C ALA A 19 -24.57 6.56 3.28
N ASP A 20 -25.78 6.97 3.64
CA ASP A 20 -26.02 7.90 4.75
C ASP A 20 -25.53 7.30 6.09
N LEU A 21 -25.84 6.01 6.33
CA LEU A 21 -25.35 5.29 7.51
C LEU A 21 -23.82 5.17 7.50
N TYR A 22 -23.25 4.85 6.34
CA TYR A 22 -21.81 4.72 6.17
C TYR A 22 -21.09 6.04 6.44
N TYR A 23 -21.51 7.15 5.82
CA TYR A 23 -20.89 8.46 6.03
C TYR A 23 -21.11 8.99 7.45
N LYS A 24 -22.23 8.68 8.08
CA LYS A 24 -22.48 9.04 9.50
C LYS A 24 -21.46 8.41 10.45
N HIS A 25 -21.09 7.15 10.23
CA HIS A 25 -20.20 6.42 11.13
C HIS A 25 -18.73 6.50 10.72
N PHE A 26 -18.43 6.49 9.43
CA PHE A 26 -17.06 6.39 8.90
C PHE A 26 -16.56 7.67 8.23
N GLY A 27 -17.43 8.67 8.00
CA GLY A 27 -17.07 9.88 7.25
C GLY A 27 -15.88 10.66 7.79
N ALA A 28 -15.69 10.68 9.12
CA ALA A 28 -14.56 11.33 9.76
C ALA A 28 -13.19 10.71 9.41
N MET A 29 -13.16 9.46 8.96
CA MET A 29 -11.94 8.74 8.58
C MET A 29 -11.65 8.79 7.07
N LEU A 30 -12.62 9.19 6.26
CA LEU A 30 -12.51 9.17 4.80
C LEU A 30 -11.69 10.33 4.28
N ARG A 31 -10.94 10.07 3.21
CA ARG A 31 -10.19 11.10 2.49
C ARG A 31 -11.15 11.99 1.69
N PRO A 32 -10.80 13.26 1.39
CA PRO A 32 -11.69 14.18 0.67
C PRO A 32 -12.24 13.64 -0.66
N HIS A 33 -11.45 12.85 -1.40
CA HIS A 33 -11.86 12.23 -2.67
C HIS A 33 -12.72 10.96 -2.50
N GLU A 34 -12.77 10.38 -1.29
CA GLU A 34 -13.65 9.26 -0.94
C GLU A 34 -15.02 9.73 -0.42
N LEU A 35 -15.09 11.00 0.00
CA LEU A 35 -16.33 11.70 0.36
C LEU A 35 -17.07 12.25 -0.86
N ASP A 36 -16.40 12.31 -2.01
CA ASP A 36 -17.02 12.71 -3.26
C ASP A 36 -17.99 11.61 -3.74
N THR A 37 -19.29 11.88 -3.62
CA THR A 37 -20.36 10.98 -4.04
C THR A 37 -20.61 11.00 -5.55
N THR A 38 -19.99 11.92 -6.29
CA THR A 38 -20.11 11.99 -7.76
C THR A 38 -19.25 10.94 -8.46
N GLN A 39 -18.17 10.48 -7.82
CA GLN A 39 -17.35 9.37 -8.31
C GLN A 39 -17.53 8.11 -7.46
N ARG A 40 -17.73 6.97 -8.12
CA ARG A 40 -17.87 5.67 -7.46
C ARG A 40 -16.50 5.16 -7.01
N ASN A 41 -16.01 5.68 -5.89
CA ASN A 41 -14.70 5.35 -5.35
C ASN A 41 -14.82 4.35 -4.19
N PHE A 42 -14.08 3.25 -4.28
CA PHE A 42 -13.82 2.40 -3.13
C PHE A 42 -12.97 3.16 -2.12
N ASN A 43 -13.17 2.86 -0.84
CA ASN A 43 -12.37 3.43 0.24
C ASN A 43 -10.99 2.74 0.33
N GLY A 44 -10.06 3.39 1.02
CA GLY A 44 -8.73 2.84 1.29
C GLY A 44 -8.74 1.49 2.01
N ALA A 45 -9.69 1.23 2.92
CA ALA A 45 -9.78 -0.05 3.63
C ALA A 45 -10.12 -1.23 2.69
N THR A 46 -10.94 -1.02 1.67
CA THR A 46 -11.25 -1.99 0.62
C THR A 46 -9.98 -2.30 -0.16
N TYR A 47 -9.18 -1.28 -0.51
CA TYR A 47 -7.89 -1.47 -1.17
C TYR A 47 -6.86 -2.21 -0.28
N VAL A 48 -6.71 -1.82 0.99
CA VAL A 48 -5.83 -2.52 1.95
C VAL A 48 -6.21 -3.99 2.09
N THR A 49 -7.51 -4.29 2.23
CA THR A 49 -7.97 -5.66 2.41
C THR A 49 -7.90 -6.49 1.13
N LEU A 50 -8.10 -5.88 -0.04
CA LEU A 50 -7.83 -6.51 -1.33
C LEU A 50 -6.34 -6.84 -1.47
N ALA A 51 -5.48 -5.87 -1.20
CA ALA A 51 -4.04 -6.05 -1.23
C ALA A 51 -3.60 -7.18 -0.30
N ALA A 52 -4.21 -7.31 0.87
CA ALA A 52 -3.87 -8.36 1.83
C ALA A 52 -4.20 -9.74 1.29
N VAL A 53 -5.38 -9.89 0.67
CA VAL A 53 -5.77 -11.14 -0.01
C VAL A 53 -4.80 -11.46 -1.14
N LEU A 54 -4.54 -10.49 -2.03
CA LEU A 54 -3.69 -10.71 -3.20
C LEU A 54 -2.25 -11.03 -2.80
N VAL A 55 -1.69 -10.29 -1.85
CA VAL A 55 -0.28 -10.47 -1.49
C VAL A 55 -0.05 -11.78 -0.75
N VAL A 56 -0.94 -12.15 0.17
CA VAL A 56 -0.85 -13.45 0.87
C VAL A 56 -1.09 -14.61 -0.08
N TRP A 57 -1.96 -14.45 -1.08
CA TRP A 57 -2.26 -15.51 -2.03
C TRP A 57 -1.16 -15.71 -3.09
N LEU A 58 -0.52 -14.63 -3.53
CA LEU A 58 0.42 -14.66 -4.66
C LEU A 58 1.89 -14.78 -4.25
N PHE A 59 2.26 -14.39 -3.02
CA PHE A 59 3.68 -14.29 -2.62
C PHE A 59 4.01 -15.16 -1.40
N PRO A 60 5.28 -15.60 -1.28
CA PRO A 60 5.78 -16.28 -0.09
C PRO A 60 5.55 -15.46 1.19
N LYS A 61 5.30 -16.16 2.30
CA LYS A 61 4.93 -15.56 3.60
C LYS A 61 5.87 -14.44 4.02
N VAL A 62 7.18 -14.62 3.92
CA VAL A 62 8.17 -13.60 4.32
C VAL A 62 8.06 -12.34 3.46
N ILE A 63 7.92 -12.47 2.14
CA ILE A 63 7.76 -11.34 1.22
C ILE A 63 6.44 -10.62 1.49
N ALA A 64 5.36 -11.38 1.68
CA ALA A 64 4.05 -10.85 1.98
C ALA A 64 4.04 -10.00 3.26
N ILE A 65 4.64 -10.53 4.34
CA ILE A 65 4.77 -9.81 5.62
C ILE A 65 5.61 -8.55 5.45
N ALA A 66 6.75 -8.63 4.77
CA ALA A 66 7.63 -7.48 4.55
C ALA A 66 6.93 -6.35 3.79
N ALA A 67 6.30 -6.68 2.66
CA ALA A 67 5.61 -5.71 1.82
C ALA A 67 4.44 -5.02 2.55
N PHE A 68 3.67 -5.78 3.34
CA PHE A 68 2.58 -5.22 4.15
C PHE A 68 3.08 -4.38 5.32
N ALA A 69 4.14 -4.81 6.01
CA ALA A 69 4.74 -4.03 7.08
C ALA A 69 5.33 -2.71 6.55
N ILE A 70 5.95 -2.72 5.37
CA ILE A 70 6.39 -1.51 4.67
C ILE A 70 5.21 -0.59 4.40
N LEU A 71 4.13 -1.08 3.77
CA LEU A 71 2.93 -0.27 3.54
C LEU A 71 2.48 0.43 4.83
N ILE A 72 2.30 -0.30 5.93
CA ILE A 72 1.74 0.27 7.16
C ILE A 72 2.70 1.29 7.80
N LEU A 73 3.96 0.92 8.00
CA LEU A 73 4.90 1.73 8.77
C LEU A 73 5.50 2.87 7.94
N ALA A 74 5.90 2.59 6.71
CA ALA A 74 6.55 3.57 5.85
C ALA A 74 5.55 4.60 5.30
N ASP A 75 4.33 4.21 4.91
CA ASP A 75 3.31 5.18 4.44
C ASP A 75 2.88 6.12 5.55
N THR A 76 2.69 5.59 6.77
CA THR A 76 2.40 6.42 7.96
C THR A 76 3.53 7.40 8.24
N ALA A 77 4.78 6.96 8.19
CA ALA A 77 5.94 7.82 8.39
C ALA A 77 6.03 8.91 7.30
N ALA A 78 5.82 8.55 6.04
CA ALA A 78 5.81 9.47 4.91
C ALA A 78 4.74 10.56 5.05
N ALA A 79 3.51 10.17 5.43
CA ALA A 79 2.41 11.08 5.65
C ALA A 79 2.68 12.05 6.81
N LEU A 80 3.23 11.55 7.93
CA LEU A 80 3.56 12.38 9.09
C LEU A 80 4.68 13.37 8.79
N VAL A 81 5.78 12.89 8.21
CA VAL A 81 6.95 13.72 7.87
C VAL A 81 6.61 14.72 6.77
N GLY A 82 5.95 14.27 5.71
CA GLY A 82 5.56 15.11 4.58
C GLY A 82 4.62 16.25 4.99
N ARG A 83 3.67 15.99 5.90
CA ARG A 83 2.77 17.04 6.43
C ARG A 83 3.47 18.01 7.39
N LYS A 84 4.40 17.53 8.21
CA LYS A 84 5.02 18.33 9.28
C LYS A 84 6.19 19.18 8.78
N ILE A 85 7.05 18.62 7.93
CA ILE A 85 8.31 19.26 7.51
C ILE A 85 8.57 19.19 6.00
N GLY A 86 7.65 18.63 5.21
CA GLY A 86 7.82 18.53 3.75
C GLY A 86 7.87 19.91 3.09
N LYS A 87 8.93 20.16 2.32
CA LYS A 87 9.15 21.44 1.62
C LYS A 87 9.22 21.23 0.12
N ILE A 88 9.95 20.20 -0.32
CA ILE A 88 10.16 19.92 -1.73
C ILE A 88 9.03 19.03 -2.24
N LYS A 89 8.11 19.59 -3.03
CA LYS A 89 6.99 18.84 -3.59
C LYS A 89 7.39 18.09 -4.86
N ILE A 90 6.96 16.84 -4.95
CA ILE A 90 7.01 15.99 -6.14
C ILE A 90 5.58 15.54 -6.42
N GLY A 91 4.91 16.20 -7.36
CA GLY A 91 3.49 16.01 -7.61
C GLY A 91 2.64 16.35 -6.38
N ALA A 92 1.89 15.36 -5.88
CA ALA A 92 1.07 15.48 -4.67
C ALA A 92 1.80 15.06 -3.38
N LYS A 93 3.03 14.56 -3.49
CA LYS A 93 3.87 14.06 -2.39
C LYS A 93 5.03 15.02 -2.12
N THR A 94 5.83 14.75 -1.08
CA THR A 94 7.04 15.53 -0.78
C THR A 94 8.26 14.62 -0.75
N LEU A 95 9.40 15.14 -1.18
CA LEU A 95 10.67 14.41 -1.16
C LEU A 95 11.04 13.96 0.25
N GLU A 96 10.81 14.81 1.26
CA GLU A 96 11.08 14.48 2.66
C GLU A 96 10.17 13.35 3.16
N GLY A 97 8.92 13.29 2.67
CA GLY A 97 8.00 12.20 2.96
C GLY A 97 8.51 10.88 2.37
N SER A 98 8.92 10.88 1.11
CA SER A 98 9.45 9.67 0.46
C SER A 98 10.81 9.23 1.01
N ILE A 99 11.66 10.16 1.48
CA ILE A 99 12.87 9.81 2.24
C ILE A 99 12.48 9.11 3.54
N ALA A 100 11.51 9.64 4.29
CA ALA A 100 11.02 8.99 5.50
C ALA A 100 10.42 7.61 5.20
N PHE A 101 9.66 7.48 4.10
CA PHE A 101 9.16 6.19 3.63
C PHE A 101 10.32 5.21 3.44
N PHE A 102 11.33 5.59 2.65
CA PHE A 102 12.45 4.72 2.34
C PHE A 102 13.23 4.28 3.59
N LEU A 103 13.48 5.20 4.52
CA LEU A 103 14.17 4.89 5.78
C LEU A 103 13.37 3.91 6.65
N PHE A 104 12.05 4.08 6.74
CA PHE A 104 11.19 3.13 7.46
C PHE A 104 11.05 1.80 6.72
N ALA A 105 11.06 1.81 5.38
CA ALA A 105 11.07 0.58 4.60
C ALA A 105 12.36 -0.22 4.85
N LEU A 106 13.52 0.44 4.91
CA LEU A 106 14.79 -0.19 5.29
C LEU A 106 14.76 -0.74 6.72
N LEU A 107 14.13 -0.02 7.66
CA LEU A 107 13.94 -0.53 9.03
C LEU A 107 13.11 -1.82 9.03
N VAL A 108 12.00 -1.86 8.26
CA VAL A 108 11.18 -3.06 8.12
C VAL A 108 11.99 -4.21 7.52
N VAL A 109 12.77 -3.94 6.47
CA VAL A 109 13.66 -4.95 5.86
C VAL A 109 14.64 -5.50 6.89
N PHE A 110 15.27 -4.64 7.68
CA PHE A 110 16.24 -5.02 8.70
C PHE A 110 15.64 -5.92 9.80
N VAL A 111 14.40 -5.64 10.22
CA VAL A 111 13.74 -6.43 11.29
C VAL A 111 12.99 -7.65 10.76
N THR A 112 12.87 -7.83 9.45
CA THR A 112 12.16 -8.98 8.87
C THR A 112 13.09 -10.19 8.82
N PRO A 113 12.85 -11.22 9.64
CA PRO A 113 13.71 -12.40 9.68
C PRO A 113 13.62 -13.18 8.36
N ARG A 114 14.74 -13.78 7.95
CA ARG A 114 14.87 -14.61 6.73
C ARG A 114 14.66 -13.87 5.41
N LEU A 115 14.48 -12.55 5.44
CA LEU A 115 14.50 -11.75 4.23
C LEU A 115 15.97 -11.47 3.86
N ASN A 116 16.38 -11.91 2.67
CA ASN A 116 17.68 -11.56 2.13
C ASN A 116 17.81 -10.02 2.01
N PRO A 117 18.83 -9.36 2.59
CA PRO A 117 18.93 -7.90 2.59
C PRO A 117 18.96 -7.26 1.20
N ALA A 118 19.57 -7.90 0.21
CA ALA A 118 19.62 -7.38 -1.15
C ALA A 118 18.22 -7.40 -1.81
N VAL A 119 17.45 -8.46 -1.56
CA VAL A 119 16.06 -8.54 -2.01
C VAL A 119 15.20 -7.54 -1.26
N GLY A 120 15.37 -7.42 0.06
CA GLY A 120 14.66 -6.43 0.86
C GLY A 120 14.92 -5.00 0.40
N LEU A 121 16.15 -4.68 -0.01
CA LEU A 121 16.47 -3.39 -0.63
C LEU A 121 15.69 -3.17 -1.94
N ALA A 122 15.54 -4.18 -2.78
CA ALA A 122 14.72 -4.09 -3.99
C ALA A 122 13.24 -3.85 -3.68
N ILE A 123 12.70 -4.50 -2.64
CA ILE A 123 11.34 -4.26 -2.13
C ILE A 123 11.22 -2.80 -1.66
N ALA A 124 12.17 -2.30 -0.85
CA ALA A 124 12.14 -0.95 -0.33
C ALA A 124 12.20 0.11 -1.45
N ILE A 125 13.13 -0.03 -2.41
CA ILE A 125 13.28 0.90 -3.53
C ILE A 125 12.01 0.94 -4.39
N SER A 126 11.48 -0.23 -4.77
CA SER A 126 10.30 -0.33 -5.62
C SER A 126 9.04 0.17 -4.90
N ALA A 127 8.88 -0.09 -3.60
CA ALA A 127 7.79 0.45 -2.78
C ALA A 127 7.88 1.98 -2.63
N THR A 128 9.08 2.53 -2.40
CA THR A 128 9.28 3.99 -2.38
C THR A 128 8.95 4.63 -3.73
N ALA A 129 9.33 3.99 -4.84
CA ALA A 129 8.99 4.47 -6.17
C ALA A 129 7.46 4.47 -6.39
N ALA A 130 6.77 3.41 -5.96
CA ALA A 130 5.31 3.33 -6.01
C ALA A 130 4.63 4.40 -5.14
N GLU A 131 5.19 4.72 -3.97
CA GLU A 131 4.68 5.80 -3.10
C GLU A 131 4.85 7.18 -3.73
N LEU A 132 6.03 7.47 -4.29
CA LEU A 132 6.37 8.78 -4.84
C LEU A 132 5.67 9.05 -6.16
N TYR A 133 5.45 8.01 -6.97
CA TYR A 133 4.81 8.08 -8.28
C TYR A 133 3.51 7.26 -8.30
N PRO A 134 2.39 7.84 -7.83
CA PRO A 134 1.10 7.18 -7.86
C PRO A 134 0.74 6.70 -9.28
N ILE A 135 0.33 5.43 -9.40
CA ILE A 135 0.04 4.81 -10.68
C ILE A 135 -1.28 5.36 -11.22
N ARG A 136 -1.25 5.83 -12.47
CA ARG A 136 -2.43 6.31 -13.19
C ARG A 136 -2.76 5.38 -14.35
N LEU A 137 -3.99 4.88 -14.37
CA LEU A 137 -4.56 4.08 -15.44
C LEU A 137 -5.64 4.91 -16.15
N GLY A 138 -5.22 5.62 -17.19
CA GLY A 138 -6.08 6.60 -17.88
C GLY A 138 -6.51 7.72 -16.91
N ASN A 139 -7.81 7.82 -16.67
CA ASN A 139 -8.39 8.81 -15.75
C ASN A 139 -8.48 8.33 -14.29
N TRP A 140 -8.07 7.10 -14.00
CA TRP A 140 -8.16 6.50 -12.66
C TRP A 140 -6.80 6.47 -11.97
N ASN A 141 -6.76 6.87 -10.71
CA ASN A 141 -5.59 6.70 -9.85
C ASN A 141 -5.74 5.39 -9.07
N VAL A 142 -4.72 4.54 -9.12
CA VAL A 142 -4.66 3.34 -8.27
C VAL A 142 -4.26 3.77 -6.87
N ASP A 143 -4.97 3.30 -5.85
CA ASP A 143 -4.68 3.64 -4.47
C ASP A 143 -3.34 3.05 -4.00
N ASP A 144 -2.57 3.87 -3.28
CA ASP A 144 -1.26 3.52 -2.71
C ASP A 144 -1.33 2.28 -1.81
N ASN A 145 -2.46 2.06 -1.12
CA ASN A 145 -2.69 0.89 -0.29
C ASN A 145 -2.73 -0.42 -1.07
N LEU A 146 -2.97 -0.36 -2.38
CA LEU A 146 -2.92 -1.51 -3.28
C LEU A 146 -1.58 -1.60 -4.01
N SER A 147 -1.12 -0.49 -4.57
CA SER A 147 0.07 -0.47 -5.44
C SER A 147 1.36 -0.74 -4.68
N ILE A 148 1.57 -0.11 -3.52
CA ILE A 148 2.81 -0.22 -2.72
C ILE A 148 3.14 -1.68 -2.36
N PRO A 149 2.25 -2.43 -1.67
CA PRO A 149 2.59 -3.79 -1.26
C PRO A 149 2.70 -4.75 -2.46
N LEU A 150 1.90 -4.57 -3.52
CA LEU A 150 1.97 -5.42 -4.71
C LEU A 150 3.27 -5.20 -5.50
N ILE A 151 3.67 -3.94 -5.72
CA ILE A 151 4.91 -3.63 -6.44
C ILE A 151 6.11 -4.11 -5.63
N GLY A 152 6.15 -3.81 -4.34
CA GLY A 152 7.21 -4.26 -3.44
C GLY A 152 7.35 -5.78 -3.46
N ALA A 153 6.25 -6.52 -3.27
CA ALA A 153 6.27 -7.98 -3.26
C ALA A 153 6.66 -8.57 -4.61
N THR A 154 6.20 -7.98 -5.72
CA THR A 154 6.56 -8.42 -7.07
C THR A 154 8.05 -8.25 -7.35
N ALA A 155 8.62 -7.09 -7.00
CA ALA A 155 10.04 -6.85 -7.13
C ALA A 155 10.86 -7.84 -6.29
N GLY A 156 10.43 -8.09 -5.05
CA GLY A 156 11.06 -9.07 -4.17
C GLY A 156 11.06 -10.48 -4.76
N LEU A 157 9.91 -10.93 -5.29
CA LEU A 157 9.76 -12.24 -5.90
C LEU A 157 10.65 -12.40 -7.14
N ILE A 158 10.65 -11.41 -8.04
CA ILE A 158 11.51 -11.39 -9.23
C ILE A 158 12.99 -11.45 -8.82
N CYS A 159 13.40 -10.66 -7.81
CA CYS A 159 14.78 -10.70 -7.33
C CYS A 159 15.18 -12.09 -6.80
N TYR A 160 14.32 -12.77 -6.03
CA TYR A 160 14.60 -14.14 -5.64
C TYR A 160 14.70 -15.07 -6.85
N MET A 161 13.74 -15.00 -7.79
CA MET A 161 13.73 -15.87 -8.96
C MET A 161 14.98 -15.72 -9.84
N LEU A 162 15.46 -14.48 -10.02
CA LEU A 162 16.58 -14.18 -10.91
C LEU A 162 17.95 -14.40 -10.26
N PHE A 163 18.10 -14.07 -8.98
CA PHE A 163 19.42 -14.02 -8.34
C PHE A 163 19.64 -15.10 -7.29
N ILE A 164 18.61 -15.51 -6.55
CA ILE A 164 18.74 -16.41 -5.41
C ILE A 164 17.58 -17.43 -5.33
N PRO A 165 17.30 -18.19 -6.40
CA PRO A 165 16.10 -19.02 -6.48
C PRO A 165 16.09 -20.17 -5.46
N HIS A 166 17.28 -20.61 -5.00
CA HIS A 166 17.43 -21.68 -4.01
C HIS A 166 16.94 -21.28 -2.61
N GLU A 167 16.91 -19.99 -2.27
CA GLU A 167 16.37 -19.50 -0.98
C GLU A 167 14.84 -19.40 -0.98
N LEU A 168 14.19 -19.37 -2.16
CA LEU A 168 12.75 -19.10 -2.29
C LEU A 168 11.86 -20.08 -1.51
N ALA A 169 12.23 -21.37 -1.48
CA ALA A 169 11.48 -22.40 -0.77
C ALA A 169 11.46 -22.20 0.76
N SER A 170 12.45 -21.48 1.30
CA SER A 170 12.58 -21.22 2.74
C SER A 170 11.69 -20.07 3.25
N LEU A 171 11.02 -19.36 2.34
CA LEU A 171 10.25 -18.14 2.63
C LEU A 171 8.78 -18.37 3.01
N ASN A 172 8.31 -19.63 3.01
CA ASN A 172 6.93 -20.00 3.37
C ASN A 172 6.77 -20.37 4.85
#